data_AF-B1M4M5-F1
#
_entry.id   AF-B1M4M5-F1
#
_cell.length_a   1.000
_cell.length_b   1.000
_cell.length_c   1.000
_cell.angle_alpha   90.00
_cell.angle_beta   90.00
_cell.angle_gamma   90.00
#
_symmetry.space_group_name_H-M   'P 1'
#
loop_
_entity.id
_entity.type
_entity.pdbx_description
1 polymer ?
#
loop_
_entity_poly.entity_id
_entity_poly.type
_entity_poly.pdbx_seq_one_letter_code
_entity_poly.pdbx_strand_id
1 'polypeptide(L)'
;MTRRPLSDAVLVALALGLGAAPVQAQQAPRARADRSAPDRRAGPPVIGCPSLANYRMLMRDGAAAAAAHLADPKADHLGCAALARTELTGIVDKVMLGGQSYDCAGVRGTTACHWIAPGTIPEAPAPAKR
;
A
#
# COMPACT_ATOMS: atom_id res chain seq x y z
N MET A 1 25.57 -26.41 39.66
CA MET A 1 26.22 -25.51 38.68
C MET A 1 25.30 -24.32 38.49
N THR A 2 25.30 -23.28 39.35
CA THR A 2 26.08 -22.01 39.24
C THR A 2 26.09 -21.46 37.80
N ARG A 3 25.59 -20.26 37.48
CA ARG A 3 25.95 -18.95 38.04
C ARG A 3 24.85 -17.88 37.87
N ARG A 4 24.88 -16.92 38.81
CA ARG A 4 24.08 -15.68 38.94
C ARG A 4 24.45 -14.60 37.91
N PRO A 5 23.57 -13.60 37.70
CA PRO A 5 23.82 -12.41 36.88
C PRO A 5 24.61 -11.35 37.67
N LEU A 6 25.49 -10.61 36.99
CA LEU A 6 26.13 -9.39 37.47
C LEU A 6 26.63 -8.60 36.26
N SER A 7 26.10 -7.41 36.07
CA SER A 7 26.77 -6.34 35.32
C SER A 7 26.18 -5.01 35.78
N ASP A 8 26.54 -4.65 37.01
CA ASP A 8 26.63 -3.26 37.46
C ASP A 8 28.00 -2.73 37.04
N ALA A 9 28.04 -1.62 36.30
CA ALA A 9 29.21 -0.75 36.23
C ALA A 9 28.80 0.63 35.72
N VAL A 10 28.45 1.50 36.67
CA VAL A 10 28.46 2.95 36.54
C VAL A 10 29.90 3.44 36.72
N LEU A 11 30.41 4.27 35.80
CA LEU A 11 31.61 5.12 35.91
C LEU A 11 31.52 6.15 34.77
N VAL A 12 30.95 7.35 34.98
CA VAL A 12 31.59 8.60 35.43
C VAL A 12 32.89 8.93 34.71
N ALA A 13 32.89 9.97 33.87
CA ALA A 13 33.85 11.08 33.94
C ALA A 13 33.54 12.18 32.91
N LEU A 14 33.30 13.39 33.42
CA LEU A 14 33.32 14.67 32.72
C LEU A 14 34.69 14.91 32.07
N ALA A 15 34.70 15.41 30.84
CA ALA A 15 35.81 16.18 30.30
C ALA A 15 35.28 17.47 29.65
N LEU A 16 35.48 18.59 30.36
CA LEU A 16 35.35 19.95 29.86
C LEU A 16 36.49 20.23 28.88
N GLY A 17 36.16 20.48 27.62
CA GLY A 17 37.09 20.98 26.61
C GLY A 17 36.54 22.26 25.98
N LEU A 18 37.04 23.42 26.43
CA LEU A 18 36.88 24.71 25.76
C LEU A 18 37.74 24.72 24.48
N GLY A 19 37.10 24.97 23.34
CA GLY A 19 37.77 25.22 22.07
C GLY A 19 36.84 25.97 21.12
N ALA A 20 36.98 27.29 21.09
CA ALA A 20 36.25 28.19 20.20
C ALA A 20 36.88 28.18 18.78
N ALA A 21 36.09 27.81 17.78
CA ALA A 21 36.28 28.23 16.39
C ALA A 21 34.92 28.16 15.67
N PRO A 22 34.34 29.28 15.19
CA PRO A 22 33.17 29.22 14.34
C PRO A 22 33.67 28.91 12.92
N VAL A 23 33.82 27.62 12.59
CA VAL A 23 33.86 27.23 11.18
C VAL A 23 32.43 27.35 10.67
N GLN A 24 32.18 28.39 9.89
CA GLN A 24 30.97 28.54 9.09
C GLN A 24 30.89 27.37 8.12
N ALA A 25 30.28 26.27 8.55
CA ALA A 25 29.79 25.25 7.65
C ALA A 25 28.72 25.92 6.78
N GLN A 26 29.07 26.20 5.53
CA GLN A 26 28.10 26.55 4.49
C GLN A 26 27.06 25.42 4.45
N GLN A 27 25.95 25.63 5.14
CA GLN A 27 24.72 24.91 4.87
C GLN A 27 24.25 25.40 3.50
N ALA A 28 24.80 24.75 2.47
CA ALA A 28 24.10 24.67 1.20
C ALA A 28 22.66 24.28 1.54
N PRO A 29 21.65 25.05 1.10
CA PRO A 29 20.28 24.67 1.32
C PRO A 29 20.15 23.29 0.69
N ARG A 30 19.96 22.26 1.53
CA ARG A 30 19.40 21.00 1.05
C ARG A 30 18.04 21.43 0.53
N ALA A 31 17.99 21.72 -0.77
CA ALA A 31 16.77 21.75 -1.53
C ALA A 31 16.15 20.40 -1.21
N ARG A 32 15.20 20.44 -0.27
CA ARG A 32 14.33 19.32 0.04
C ARG A 32 13.57 19.18 -1.26
N ALA A 33 14.11 18.34 -2.14
CA ALA A 33 13.41 17.87 -3.31
C ALA A 33 12.28 17.02 -2.76
N ASP A 34 11.24 17.71 -2.27
CA ASP A 34 9.89 17.21 -2.16
C ASP A 34 9.39 17.08 -3.60
N ARG A 35 10.06 16.22 -4.37
CA ARG A 35 9.41 15.57 -5.49
C ARG A 35 8.48 14.59 -4.81
N SER A 36 7.31 15.10 -4.45
CA SER A 36 6.15 14.26 -4.20
C SER A 36 6.08 13.33 -5.40
N ALA A 37 6.52 12.09 -5.21
CA ALA A 37 6.40 11.08 -6.24
C ALA A 37 4.92 11.07 -6.64
N PRO A 38 4.59 10.97 -7.94
CA PRO A 38 3.21 10.93 -8.38
C PRO A 38 2.47 9.92 -7.51
N ASP A 39 1.43 10.37 -6.80
CA ASP A 39 0.65 9.46 -5.99
C ASP A 39 0.04 8.44 -6.94
N ARG A 40 0.62 7.23 -6.98
CA ARG A 40 0.17 6.13 -7.84
C ARG A 40 -1.27 5.72 -7.52
N ARG A 41 -1.86 6.30 -6.46
CA ARG A 41 -3.23 6.12 -6.01
C ARG A 41 -4.18 7.22 -6.50
N ALA A 42 -3.72 8.25 -7.21
CA ALA A 42 -4.54 9.33 -7.79
C ALA A 42 -5.24 8.95 -9.12
N GLY A 43 -5.71 7.70 -9.23
CA GLY A 43 -6.41 7.20 -10.42
C GLY A 43 -7.93 7.10 -10.20
N PRO A 44 -8.69 6.77 -11.26
CA PRO A 44 -10.13 6.56 -11.13
C PRO A 44 -10.44 5.42 -10.14
N PRO A 45 -11.65 5.42 -9.53
CA PRO A 45 -12.12 4.34 -8.69
C PRO A 45 -12.01 2.98 -9.37
N VAL A 46 -11.82 1.95 -8.55
CA VAL A 46 -11.64 0.57 -8.98
C VAL A 46 -12.87 -0.22 -8.59
N ILE A 47 -13.47 -0.92 -9.53
CA ILE A 47 -14.55 -1.86 -9.22
C ILE A 47 -13.93 -3.08 -8.53
N GLY A 48 -14.39 -3.36 -7.32
CA GLY A 48 -13.93 -4.50 -6.52
C GLY A 48 -15.08 -5.26 -5.91
N CYS A 49 -14.98 -6.59 -5.88
CA CYS A 49 -15.95 -7.46 -5.24
C CYS A 49 -15.27 -8.46 -4.29
N PRO A 50 -15.81 -8.73 -3.09
CA PRO A 50 -15.25 -9.75 -2.21
C PRO A 50 -15.41 -11.18 -2.77
N SER A 51 -16.37 -11.39 -3.67
CA SER A 51 -16.58 -12.65 -4.40
C SER A 51 -16.10 -12.54 -5.84
N LEU A 52 -15.22 -13.46 -6.26
CA LEU A 52 -14.73 -13.52 -7.65
C LEU A 52 -15.85 -13.85 -8.64
N ALA A 53 -16.79 -14.70 -8.24
CA ALA A 53 -17.94 -15.04 -9.07
C ALA A 53 -18.81 -13.79 -9.34
N ASN A 54 -19.03 -12.98 -8.31
CA ASN A 54 -19.79 -11.73 -8.43
C ASN A 54 -19.05 -10.71 -9.29
N TYR A 55 -17.72 -10.59 -9.13
CA TYR A 55 -16.89 -9.76 -9.99
C TYR A 55 -17.04 -10.16 -11.47
N ARG A 56 -16.92 -11.45 -11.78
CA ARG A 56 -17.05 -11.96 -13.16
C ARG A 56 -18.44 -11.71 -13.72
N MET A 57 -19.49 -11.84 -12.91
CA MET A 57 -20.86 -11.59 -13.33
C MET A 57 -21.11 -10.11 -13.61
N LEU A 58 -20.67 -9.22 -12.71
CA LEU A 58 -20.81 -7.78 -12.86
C LEU A 58 -20.01 -7.24 -14.06
N MET A 59 -18.81 -7.77 -14.28
CA MET A 59 -17.91 -7.32 -15.36
C MET A 59 -18.21 -7.98 -16.71
N ARG A 60 -19.21 -8.86 -16.81
CA ARG A 60 -19.54 -9.62 -18.02
C ARG A 60 -19.74 -8.71 -19.24
N ASP A 61 -20.41 -7.58 -19.02
CA ASP A 61 -20.78 -6.63 -20.06
C ASP A 61 -19.80 -5.43 -20.12
N GLY A 62 -18.68 -5.52 -19.38
CA GLY A 62 -17.59 -4.54 -19.37
C GLY A 62 -17.64 -3.52 -18.24
N ALA A 63 -16.54 -2.78 -18.05
CA ALA A 63 -16.34 -1.87 -16.92
C ALA A 63 -17.34 -0.70 -16.87
N ALA A 64 -17.76 -0.18 -18.03
CA ALA A 64 -18.73 0.92 -18.10
C ALA A 64 -20.12 0.49 -17.64
N ALA A 65 -20.58 -0.70 -18.08
CA ALA A 65 -21.84 -1.28 -17.64
C ALA A 65 -21.82 -1.60 -16.14
N ALA A 66 -20.71 -2.17 -15.65
CA ALA A 66 -20.51 -2.42 -14.23
C ALA A 66 -20.55 -1.13 -13.40
N ALA A 67 -19.90 -0.05 -13.87
CA ALA A 67 -19.94 1.24 -13.18
C ALA A 67 -21.35 1.84 -13.16
N ALA A 68 -22.10 1.74 -14.26
CA ALA A 68 -23.49 2.18 -14.31
C ALA A 68 -24.39 1.37 -13.34
N HIS A 69 -24.21 0.05 -13.27
CA HIS A 69 -24.91 -0.82 -12.33
C HIS A 69 -24.62 -0.46 -10.86
N LEU A 70 -23.37 -0.11 -10.54
CA LEU A 70 -22.99 0.33 -9.19
C LEU A 70 -23.46 1.75 -8.85
N ALA A 71 -23.80 2.57 -9.84
CA ALA A 71 -24.34 3.90 -9.63
C ALA A 71 -25.87 3.91 -9.41
N ASP A 72 -26.57 2.82 -9.72
CA ASP A 72 -28.01 2.70 -9.50
C ASP A 72 -28.30 2.26 -8.04
N PRO A 73 -28.85 3.14 -7.18
CA PRO A 73 -29.11 2.81 -5.78
C PRO A 73 -30.17 1.71 -5.58
N LYS A 74 -30.89 1.30 -6.64
CA LYS A 74 -31.89 0.23 -6.60
C LYS A 74 -31.34 -1.12 -7.05
N ALA A 75 -30.13 -1.15 -7.62
CA ALA A 75 -29.55 -2.38 -8.12
C ALA A 75 -29.01 -3.25 -6.98
N ASP A 76 -29.09 -4.57 -7.16
CA ASP A 76 -28.34 -5.49 -6.31
C ASP A 76 -26.86 -5.45 -6.73
N HIS A 77 -26.03 -4.85 -5.88
CA HIS A 77 -24.60 -4.70 -6.15
C HIS A 77 -23.80 -5.97 -5.86
N LEU A 78 -24.40 -7.04 -5.33
CA LEU A 78 -23.73 -8.34 -5.10
C LEU A 78 -22.52 -8.24 -4.16
N GLY A 79 -22.50 -7.20 -3.29
CA GLY A 79 -21.36 -6.85 -2.44
C GLY A 79 -20.17 -6.20 -3.17
N CYS A 80 -20.29 -5.91 -4.48
CA CYS A 80 -19.32 -5.14 -5.23
C CYS A 80 -19.45 -3.64 -4.95
N ALA A 81 -18.34 -2.90 -5.11
CA ALA A 81 -18.32 -1.46 -4.94
C ALA A 81 -17.28 -0.80 -5.85
N ALA A 82 -17.46 0.51 -6.09
CA ALA A 82 -16.41 1.37 -6.62
C ALA A 82 -15.52 1.84 -5.45
N LEU A 83 -14.32 1.29 -5.37
CA LEU A 83 -13.34 1.54 -4.31
C LEU A 83 -12.38 2.65 -4.71
N ALA A 84 -12.05 3.54 -3.77
CA ALA A 84 -10.97 4.49 -3.99
C ALA A 84 -9.63 3.74 -3.96
N ARG A 85 -8.71 4.06 -4.89
CA ARG A 85 -7.39 3.42 -4.94
C ARG A 85 -6.58 3.58 -3.65
N THR A 86 -6.87 4.62 -2.86
CA THR A 86 -6.26 4.87 -1.55
C THR A 86 -6.70 3.89 -0.46
N GLU A 87 -7.79 3.16 -0.67
CA GLU A 87 -8.31 2.12 0.23
C GLU A 87 -7.63 0.77 -0.01
N LEU A 88 -7.05 0.57 -1.20
CA LEU A 88 -6.34 -0.67 -1.54
C LEU A 88 -4.96 -0.70 -0.89
N THR A 89 -4.63 -1.83 -0.25
CA THR A 89 -3.37 -2.00 0.52
C THR A 89 -2.29 -2.75 -0.26
N GLY A 90 -2.64 -3.42 -1.35
CA GLY A 90 -1.74 -4.22 -2.19
C GLY A 90 -2.44 -5.46 -2.74
N ILE A 91 -1.80 -6.15 -3.67
CA ILE A 91 -2.28 -7.46 -4.14
C ILE A 91 -1.91 -8.51 -3.11
N VAL A 92 -2.91 -9.28 -2.66
CA VAL A 92 -2.73 -10.35 -1.67
C VAL A 92 -2.88 -11.74 -2.28
N ASP A 93 -3.56 -11.85 -3.43
CA ASP A 93 -3.70 -13.11 -4.16
C ASP A 93 -3.87 -12.84 -5.67
N LYS A 94 -3.56 -13.85 -6.48
CA LYS A 94 -3.70 -13.85 -7.94
C LYS A 94 -4.21 -15.20 -8.40
N VAL A 95 -5.22 -15.22 -9.25
CA VAL A 95 -5.75 -16.47 -9.80
C VAL A 95 -5.95 -16.39 -11.30
N MET A 96 -5.84 -17.54 -11.96
CA MET A 96 -6.24 -17.72 -13.35
C MET A 96 -7.45 -18.63 -13.43
N LEU A 97 -8.50 -18.17 -14.13
CA LEU A 97 -9.73 -18.93 -14.30
C LEU A 97 -10.26 -18.76 -15.72
N GLY A 98 -10.37 -19.87 -16.47
CA GLY A 98 -10.81 -19.83 -17.87
C GLY A 98 -9.90 -19.00 -18.78
N GLY A 99 -8.59 -18.99 -18.52
CA GLY A 99 -7.60 -18.22 -19.28
C GLY A 99 -7.58 -16.72 -18.98
N GLN A 100 -8.38 -16.24 -18.02
CA GLN A 100 -8.35 -14.86 -17.55
C GLN A 100 -7.67 -14.76 -16.18
N SER A 101 -6.88 -13.71 -15.99
CA SER A 101 -6.20 -13.43 -14.72
C SER A 101 -7.03 -12.46 -13.88
N TYR A 102 -7.01 -12.68 -12.57
CA TYR A 102 -7.67 -11.84 -11.58
C TYR A 102 -6.73 -11.55 -10.42
N ASP A 103 -6.75 -10.31 -9.96
CA ASP A 103 -5.99 -9.87 -8.80
C ASP A 103 -6.95 -9.69 -7.62
N CYS A 104 -6.60 -10.21 -6.44
CA CYS A 104 -7.29 -9.89 -5.20
C CYS A 104 -6.49 -8.83 -4.44
N ALA A 105 -7.07 -7.65 -4.23
CA ALA A 105 -6.45 -6.58 -3.48
C ALA A 105 -6.98 -6.53 -2.05
N GLY A 106 -6.09 -6.38 -1.07
CA GLY A 106 -6.49 -6.07 0.30
C GLY A 106 -7.16 -4.69 0.36
N VAL A 107 -8.21 -4.56 1.19
CA VAL A 107 -8.94 -3.30 1.38
C VAL A 107 -8.88 -2.89 2.85
N ARG A 108 -8.50 -1.64 3.12
CA ARG A 108 -8.36 -1.12 4.49
C ARG A 108 -9.67 -1.27 5.27
N GLY A 109 -9.57 -1.73 6.51
CA GLY A 109 -10.73 -1.89 7.40
C GLY A 109 -11.54 -3.17 7.15
N THR A 110 -11.10 -4.04 6.24
CA THR A 110 -11.73 -5.34 5.97
C THR A 110 -10.73 -6.48 6.11
N THR A 111 -11.21 -7.68 6.41
CA THR A 111 -10.40 -8.90 6.43
C THR A 111 -10.43 -9.65 5.10
N ALA A 112 -11.42 -9.36 4.24
CA ALA A 112 -11.55 -9.95 2.92
C ALA A 112 -10.88 -9.08 1.86
N CYS A 113 -10.16 -9.72 0.93
CA CYS A 113 -9.69 -9.02 -0.26
C CYS A 113 -10.84 -8.83 -1.26
N HIS A 114 -10.67 -7.87 -2.16
CA HIS A 114 -11.60 -7.61 -3.25
C HIS A 114 -10.93 -7.95 -4.59
N TRP A 115 -11.62 -8.75 -5.40
CA TRP A 115 -11.22 -9.08 -6.75
C TRP A 115 -11.40 -7.88 -7.66
N ILE A 116 -10.35 -7.55 -8.39
CA ILE A 116 -10.24 -6.38 -9.27
C ILE A 116 -9.60 -6.76 -10.60
N ALA A 117 -9.61 -5.83 -11.55
CA ALA A 117 -8.91 -6.01 -12.82
C ALA A 117 -7.39 -6.20 -12.59
N PRO A 118 -6.74 -7.14 -13.31
CA PRO A 118 -5.32 -7.39 -13.15
C PRO A 118 -4.49 -6.15 -13.46
N GLY A 119 -3.41 -5.93 -12.70
CA GLY A 119 -2.49 -4.81 -12.91
C GLY A 119 -3.02 -3.45 -12.44
N THR A 120 -4.18 -3.42 -11.77
CA THR A 120 -4.75 -2.18 -11.21
C THR A 120 -3.82 -1.52 -10.20
N ILE A 121 -3.18 -2.34 -9.35
CA ILE A 121 -2.15 -1.88 -8.43
C ILE A 121 -0.80 -2.22 -9.09
N PRO A 122 0.05 -1.21 -9.37
CA PRO A 122 1.39 -1.47 -9.90
C PRO A 122 2.17 -2.36 -8.93
N GLU A 123 2.76 -3.44 -9.43
CA GLU A 123 3.64 -4.27 -8.63
C GLU A 123 4.86 -3.45 -8.23
N ALA A 124 5.16 -3.42 -6.92
CA ALA A 124 6.40 -2.79 -6.48
C ALA A 124 7.58 -3.63 -7.01
N PRO A 125 8.64 -3.00 -7.54
CA PRO A 125 9.83 -3.74 -7.92
C PRO A 125 10.31 -4.59 -6.74
N ALA A 126 10.57 -5.88 -6.97
CA ALA A 126 11.15 -6.72 -5.95
C ALA A 126 12.45 -6.07 -5.42
N PRO A 127 12.68 -6.03 -4.10
CA PRO A 127 13.91 -5.46 -3.57
C PRO A 127 15.10 -6.20 -4.18
N ALA A 128 16.05 -5.44 -4.74
CA ALA A 128 17.28 -6.01 -5.27
C ALA A 128 17.97 -6.82 -4.16
N LYS A 129 18.26 -8.10 -4.42
CA LYS A 129 19.07 -8.92 -3.53
C LYS A 129 20.44 -8.25 -3.41
N ARG A 130 20.80 -7.82 -2.21
CA ARG A 130 22.15 -7.38 -1.87
C ARG A 130 23.05 -8.58 -1.64
#